data_AF-D7SLJ1-F1
#
_entry.id   AF-D7SLJ1-F1
#
_cell.length_a   1.000
_cell.length_b   1.000
_cell.length_c   1.000
_cell.angle_alpha   90.00
_cell.angle_beta   90.00
_cell.angle_gamma   90.00
#
_symmetry.space_group_name_H-M   'P 1'
#
loop_
_entity.id
_entity.type
_entity.pdbx_description
1 polymer ?
#
loop_
_entity_poly.entity_id
_entity_poly.type
_entity_poly.pdbx_seq_one_letter_code
_entity_poly.pdbx_strand_id
1 'polypeptide(L)'
;MRQNLILDSDLYLPHVEVTPVCLLGPSNWHKPYFLPTKSDAHTVAFRAWLRKYSGGQLDRGTEFSMALLPTPPREQLMDRYWSHVVKCSRCSVHTKVSMCLRWCCRSSQLL
;
A
#
# COMPACT_ATOMS: atom_id res chain seq x y z
N MET A 1 -7.62 -18.18 13.54
CA MET A 1 -7.79 -16.72 13.59
C MET A 1 -8.73 -16.30 12.46
N ARG A 2 -9.68 -15.40 12.70
CA ARG A 2 -10.58 -14.88 11.66
C ARG A 2 -9.83 -13.79 10.89
N GLN A 3 -9.59 -13.99 9.59
CA GLN A 3 -8.91 -13.04 8.71
C GLN A 3 -9.87 -11.90 8.32
N ASN A 4 -9.45 -10.65 8.47
CA ASN A 4 -10.23 -9.48 8.10
C ASN A 4 -9.60 -8.86 6.85
N LEU A 5 -9.99 -9.35 5.67
CA LEU A 5 -9.40 -8.98 4.39
C LEU A 5 -9.30 -7.46 4.15
N ILE A 6 -10.24 -6.69 4.70
CA ILE A 6 -10.22 -5.22 4.62
C ILE A 6 -9.00 -4.66 5.37
N LEU A 7 -8.87 -5.00 6.66
CA LEU A 7 -7.76 -4.55 7.51
C LEU A 7 -6.43 -5.15 7.05
N ASP A 8 -6.43 -6.41 6.63
CA ASP A 8 -5.26 -7.09 6.11
C ASP A 8 -4.77 -6.44 4.80
N SER A 9 -5.69 -5.89 3.99
CA SER A 9 -5.32 -5.12 2.79
C SER A 9 -4.67 -3.79 3.16
N ASP A 10 -5.20 -3.05 4.12
CA ASP A 10 -4.65 -1.74 4.52
C ASP A 10 -3.24 -1.87 5.14
N LEU A 11 -2.95 -3.01 5.78
CA LEU A 11 -1.63 -3.31 6.35
C LEU A 11 -0.56 -3.72 5.31
N TYR A 12 -0.95 -4.05 4.07
CA TYR A 12 -0.02 -4.53 3.05
C TYR A 12 1.01 -3.47 2.66
N LEU A 13 0.59 -2.21 2.43
CA LEU A 13 1.51 -1.12 2.09
C LEU A 13 2.54 -0.88 3.21
N PRO A 14 2.12 -0.68 4.47
CA PRO A 14 3.04 -0.57 5.60
C PRO A 14 3.99 -1.75 5.71
N HIS A 15 3.56 -2.99 5.46
CA HIS A 15 4.44 -4.17 5.53
C HIS A 15 5.57 -4.13 4.50
N VAL A 16 5.24 -3.79 3.24
CA VAL A 16 6.22 -3.62 2.17
C VAL A 16 7.19 -2.47 2.46
N GLU A 17 6.68 -1.37 3.03
CA GLU A 17 7.45 -0.16 3.35
C GLU A 17 8.29 -0.28 4.64
N VAL A 18 7.81 -1.07 5.61
CA VAL A 18 8.49 -1.31 6.89
C VAL A 18 9.73 -2.17 6.68
N THR A 19 9.71 -3.10 5.73
CA THR A 19 10.84 -3.98 5.41
C THR A 19 12.14 -3.22 5.10
N PRO A 20 12.20 -2.29 4.12
CA PRO A 20 13.40 -1.51 3.86
C PRO A 20 13.75 -0.53 4.99
N VAL A 21 12.77 -0.01 5.73
CA VAL A 21 13.04 0.89 6.89
C VAL A 21 13.67 0.14 8.05
N CYS A 22 13.24 -1.10 8.31
CA CYS A 22 13.89 -2.00 9.27
C CYS A 22 15.39 -2.18 8.94
N LEU A 23 15.72 -2.30 7.66
CA LEU A 23 17.11 -2.49 7.21
C LEU A 23 17.97 -1.22 7.36
N LEU A 24 17.37 -0.02 7.39
CA LEU A 24 18.09 1.26 7.44
C LEU A 24 18.48 1.72 8.86
N GLY A 25 18.03 1.01 9.90
CA GLY A 25 18.38 1.27 11.29
C GLY A 25 17.76 2.54 11.91
N PRO A 26 17.92 2.74 13.23
CA PRO A 26 17.21 3.77 14.00
C PRO A 26 17.65 5.21 13.70
N SER A 27 18.79 5.42 13.03
CA SER A 27 19.29 6.78 12.74
C SER A 27 18.80 7.36 11.40
N ASN A 28 18.33 6.52 10.45
CA ASN A 28 18.05 6.94 9.07
C ASN A 28 16.60 6.68 8.61
N TRP A 29 15.69 6.27 9.49
CA TRP A 29 14.31 5.88 9.15
C TRP A 29 13.47 6.94 8.40
N HIS A 30 13.80 8.23 8.53
CA HIS A 30 13.06 9.33 7.91
C HIS A 30 13.60 9.77 6.54
N LYS A 31 14.81 9.33 6.16
CA LYS A 31 15.45 9.64 4.88
C LYS A 31 14.88 8.92 3.66
N PRO A 32 14.39 7.66 3.73
CA PRO A 32 13.94 6.95 2.53
C PRO A 32 12.64 7.51 1.92
N TYR A 33 11.82 8.23 2.71
CA TYR A 33 10.54 8.77 2.24
C TYR A 33 10.58 10.29 2.14
N PHE A 34 11.12 10.77 1.03
CA PHE A 34 10.99 12.17 0.63
C PHE A 34 9.53 12.42 0.18
N LEU A 35 8.83 13.27 0.91
CA LEU A 35 7.46 13.70 0.59
C LEU A 35 7.51 15.17 0.13
N PRO A 36 7.58 15.43 -1.19
CA PRO A 36 7.89 16.76 -1.72
C PRO A 36 6.71 17.72 -1.76
N THR A 37 5.49 17.27 -1.48
CA THR A 37 4.29 18.05 -1.83
C THR A 37 3.77 18.90 -0.68
N LYS A 38 3.14 20.03 -1.00
CA LYS A 38 2.52 20.92 0.00
C LYS A 38 1.41 20.23 0.80
N SER A 39 0.73 19.24 0.21
CA SER A 39 -0.27 18.41 0.89
C SER A 39 0.32 17.58 2.03
N ASP A 40 1.62 17.29 2.01
CA ASP A 40 2.29 16.46 3.02
C ASP A 40 2.80 17.26 4.23
N ALA A 41 2.51 18.57 4.29
CA ALA A 41 3.02 19.46 5.34
C ALA A 41 2.73 18.94 6.76
N HIS A 42 1.54 18.38 6.99
CA HIS A 42 1.16 17.79 8.28
C HIS A 42 1.96 16.53 8.61
N THR A 43 2.23 15.68 7.61
CA THR A 43 3.05 14.47 7.78
C THR A 43 4.49 14.85 8.13
N VAL A 44 5.03 15.91 7.51
CA VAL A 44 6.36 16.45 7.82
C VAL A 44 6.40 17.01 9.25
N ALA A 45 5.39 17.80 9.64
CA ALA A 45 5.28 18.35 10.99
C ALA A 45 5.18 17.25 12.06
N PHE A 46 4.39 16.20 11.79
CA PHE A 46 4.27 15.05 12.68
C PHE A 46 5.60 14.31 12.84
N ARG A 47 6.35 14.08 11.75
CA ARG A 47 7.69 13.46 11.81
C ARG A 47 8.68 14.30 12.61
N ALA A 48 8.62 15.64 12.48
CA ALA A 48 9.44 16.56 13.25
C ALA A 48 9.08 16.56 14.74
N TRP A 49 7.78 16.55 15.06
CA TRP A 49 7.28 16.39 16.42
C TRP A 49 7.77 15.07 17.02
N LEU A 50 7.60 13.97 16.30
CA LEU A 50 8.02 12.65 16.76
C LEU A 50 9.52 12.62 17.05
N ARG A 51 10.36 13.17 16.16
CA ARG A 51 11.80 13.30 16.40
C ARG A 51 12.13 14.09 17.66
N LYS A 52 11.43 15.21 17.88
CA LYS A 52 11.66 16.10 19.03
C LYS A 52 11.35 15.40 20.36
N TYR A 53 10.30 14.58 20.41
CA TYR A 53 9.81 13.99 21.66
C TYR A 53 10.21 12.52 21.88
N SER A 54 10.62 11.79 20.84
CA SER A 54 11.10 10.39 20.95
C SER A 54 12.63 10.26 21.05
N GLY A 55 13.37 11.38 21.16
CA GLY A 55 14.84 11.34 21.16
C GLY A 55 15.45 10.86 19.84
N GLY A 56 14.67 10.88 18.75
CA GLY A 56 15.09 10.36 17.44
C GLY A 56 15.20 8.84 17.36
N GLN A 57 14.93 8.13 18.45
CA GLN A 57 14.92 6.68 18.52
C GLN A 57 13.47 6.20 18.63
N LEU A 58 13.01 5.55 17.57
CA LEU A 58 11.83 4.70 17.68
C LEU A 58 12.32 3.39 18.30
N ASP A 59 12.20 3.26 19.62
CA ASP A 59 12.36 1.99 20.33
C ASP A 59 11.31 1.02 19.80
N ARG A 60 11.67 0.32 18.73
CA ARG A 60 10.99 -0.89 18.30
C ARG A 60 11.29 -1.90 19.39
N GLY A 61 10.31 -2.13 20.27
CA GLY A 61 10.42 -3.06 21.40
C GLY A 61 11.27 -4.26 21.04
N THR A 62 12.21 -4.58 21.92
CA THR A 62 13.49 -5.28 21.74
C THR A 62 13.43 -6.67 21.09
N GLU A 63 12.27 -7.15 20.64
CA GLU A 63 12.02 -8.55 20.27
C GLU A 63 11.05 -8.69 19.08
N PHE A 64 10.92 -7.69 18.20
CA PHE A 64 10.31 -7.97 16.88
C PHE A 64 11.33 -8.76 16.05
N SER A 65 11.33 -10.08 16.24
CA SER A 65 12.03 -11.03 15.36
C SER A 65 11.81 -10.60 13.92
N MET A 66 12.89 -10.26 13.23
CA MET A 66 12.93 -9.70 11.87
C MET A 66 12.27 -10.58 10.80
N ALA A 67 11.74 -11.74 11.16
CA ALA A 67 10.80 -12.47 10.34
C ALA A 67 9.42 -11.80 10.45
N LEU A 68 9.21 -10.73 9.68
CA LEU A 68 7.86 -10.28 9.36
C LEU A 68 7.01 -11.51 9.05
N LEU A 69 5.87 -11.68 9.74
CA LEU A 69 4.98 -12.80 9.45
C LEU A 69 4.70 -12.80 7.94
N PRO A 70 4.70 -13.97 7.28
CA PRO A 70 4.39 -14.06 5.87
C PRO A 70 3.00 -13.47 5.64
N THR A 71 2.96 -12.33 4.95
CA THR A 71 1.69 -11.74 4.53
C THR A 71 1.07 -12.65 3.47
N PRO A 72 -0.27 -12.76 3.45
CA PRO A 72 -0.96 -13.39 2.34
C PRO A 72 -0.53 -12.78 1.00
N PRO A 73 -0.58 -13.55 -0.10
CA PRO A 73 -0.22 -13.05 -1.41
C PRO A 73 -1.01 -11.79 -1.77
N ARG A 74 -0.36 -10.87 -2.49
CA ARG A 74 -0.94 -9.58 -2.87
C ARG A 74 -2.27 -9.76 -3.58
N GLU A 75 -2.37 -10.77 -4.43
CA GLU A 75 -3.56 -11.11 -5.18
C GLU A 75 -4.74 -11.36 -4.24
N GLN A 76 -4.53 -12.02 -3.10
CA GLN A 76 -5.59 -12.29 -2.13
C GLN A 76 -6.02 -11.03 -1.36
N LEU A 77 -5.08 -10.14 -1.05
CA LEU A 77 -5.35 -8.90 -0.30
C LEU A 77 -5.92 -7.78 -1.16
N MET A 78 -5.51 -7.72 -2.43
CA MET A 78 -5.72 -6.59 -3.33
C MET A 78 -6.62 -6.91 -4.53
N ASP A 79 -7.38 -8.02 -4.49
CA ASP A 79 -8.35 -8.35 -5.55
C ASP A 79 -9.62 -7.49 -5.46
N ARG A 80 -9.47 -6.18 -5.68
CA ARG A 80 -10.58 -5.23 -5.82
C ARG A 80 -11.39 -5.50 -7.09
N TYR A 81 -10.79 -6.13 -8.10
CA TYR A 81 -11.44 -6.40 -9.37
C TYR A 81 -12.60 -7.40 -9.21
N TRP A 82 -12.34 -8.61 -8.70
CA TRP A 82 -13.42 -9.58 -8.53
C TRP A 82 -14.28 -9.31 -7.29
N SER A 83 -13.70 -8.76 -6.20
CA SER A 83 -14.46 -8.50 -4.98
C SER A 83 -15.45 -7.33 -5.13
N HIS A 84 -15.11 -6.29 -5.91
CA HIS A 84 -15.92 -5.09 -6.05
C HIS A 84 -16.31 -4.81 -7.51
N VAL A 85 -15.34 -4.67 -8.41
CA VAL A 85 -15.60 -4.15 -9.77
C VAL A 85 -16.59 -5.03 -10.54
N VAL A 86 -16.46 -6.35 -10.46
CA VAL A 86 -17.38 -7.30 -11.13
C VAL A 86 -18.77 -7.32 -10.48
N LYS A 87 -18.84 -7.18 -9.15
CA LYS A 87 -20.11 -7.27 -8.38
C LYS A 87 -20.87 -5.95 -8.30
N CYS A 88 -20.19 -4.83 -8.49
CA CYS A 88 -20.78 -3.50 -8.43
C CYS A 88 -21.45 -3.14 -9.75
N SER A 89 -22.74 -2.79 -9.70
CA SER A 89 -23.53 -2.42 -10.87
C SER A 89 -23.00 -1.18 -11.60
N ARG A 90 -22.32 -0.27 -10.90
CA ARG A 90 -21.72 0.94 -11.49
C ARG A 90 -20.36 0.64 -12.13
N CYS A 91 -19.47 -0.05 -11.43
CA CYS A 91 -18.11 -0.29 -11.89
C CYS A 91 -18.03 -1.35 -13.00
N SER A 92 -18.92 -2.35 -12.98
CA SER A 92 -18.96 -3.41 -13.98
C SER A 92 -19.36 -2.94 -15.38
N VAL A 93 -20.05 -1.81 -15.50
CA VAL A 93 -20.42 -1.22 -16.79
C VAL A 93 -19.18 -0.69 -17.51
N HIS A 94 -18.32 0.05 -16.81
CA HIS A 94 -17.10 0.61 -17.38
C HIS A 94 -16.12 -0.47 -17.86
N THR A 95 -16.01 -1.58 -17.14
CA THR A 95 -15.15 -2.71 -17.56
C THR A 95 -15.67 -3.38 -18.83
N LYS A 96 -16.99 -3.59 -18.95
CA LYS A 96 -17.60 -4.14 -20.17
C LYS A 96 -17.41 -3.23 -21.37
N VAL A 97 -17.64 -1.93 -21.21
CA VAL A 97 -17.47 -0.93 -22.28
C VAL A 97 -16.00 -0.85 -22.72
N SER A 98 -15.06 -0.75 -21.77
CA SER A 98 -13.63 -0.70 -22.09
C SER A 98 -13.10 -1.97 -22.75
N MET A 99 -13.62 -3.15 -22.38
CA MET A 99 -13.30 -4.42 -23.04
C MET A 99 -13.85 -4.49 -24.47
N CYS A 100 -15.09 -4.03 -24.68
CA CYS A 100 -15.72 -3.98 -26.00
C CYS A 100 -14.99 -3.02 -26.96
N LEU A 101 -14.61 -1.82 -26.48
CA LEU A 101 -13.81 -0.85 -27.22
C LEU A 101 -12.44 -1.42 -27.61
N ARG A 102 -11.76 -2.10 -26.67
CA ARG A 102 -10.47 -2.75 -26.94
C ARG A 102 -10.58 -3.82 -28.03
N TRP A 103 -11.68 -4.58 -28.04
CA TRP A 103 -11.95 -5.59 -29.06
C TRP A 103 -12.20 -4.95 -30.43
N CYS A 104 -13.09 -3.96 -30.52
CA CYS A 104 -13.35 -3.24 -31.78
C CYS A 104 -12.09 -2.58 -32.36
N CYS A 105 -11.25 -1.99 -31.51
CA CYS A 105 -10.01 -1.33 -31.94
C CYS A 105 -8.98 -2.35 -32.44
N ARG A 106 -8.83 -3.51 -31.77
CA ARG A 106 -7.99 -4.62 -32.25
C ARG A 106 -8.49 -5.23 -33.55
N SER A 107 -9.80 -5.41 -33.70
CA SER A 107 -10.40 -5.93 -34.92
C SER A 107 -10.27 -4.96 -36.10
N SER A 108 -10.26 -3.65 -35.83
CA SER A 108 -10.07 -2.61 -36.87
C SER A 108 -8.60 -2.41 -37.27
N GLN A 109 -7.64 -2.86 -36.46
CA GLN A 109 -6.20 -2.85 -36.81
C GLN A 109 -5.75 -4.09 -37.60
N LEU A 110 -6.62 -5.10 -37.71
CA LEU A 110 -6.40 -6.34 -38.45
C LEU A 110 -7.11 -6.36 -39.81
N LEU A 111 -7.76 -5.26 -40.18
CA LEU A 111 -8.32 -4.94 -41.50
C LEU A 111 -7.50 -3.83 -42.14
#